data_AF-A0A3P1SIY0-F1
#
_entry.id   AF-A0A3P1SIY0-F1
#
_cell.length_a   1.000
_cell.length_b   1.000
_cell.length_c   1.000
_cell.angle_alpha   90.00
_cell.angle_beta   90.00
_cell.angle_gamma   90.00
#
_symmetry.space_group_name_H-M   'P 1'
#
loop_
_entity.id
_entity.type
_entity.pdbx_description
1 polymer ?
#
loop_
_entity_poly.entity_id
_entity_poly.type
_entity_poly.pdbx_seq_one_letter_code
_entity_poly.pdbx_strand_id
1 'polypeptide(L)'
;MAFIRWFLGRIILLLNAVFSPRPVKREADVQRQLDLRTANLSLYQFEACPFCVKVRRSMRRNGLNIELRDAKKVELHRDELLQGGGRVKVPCLRIDDADGEVRWMYESSDIIHYLEQTYVQA
;
A
#
# COMPACT_ATOMS: atom_id res chain seq x y z
N MET A 1 -13.39 20.52 18.48
CA MET A 1 -13.30 19.13 17.96
C MET A 1 -12.57 19.03 16.62
N ALA A 2 -12.78 19.96 15.66
CA ALA A 2 -12.09 19.93 14.36
C ALA A 2 -10.58 20.27 14.43
N PHE A 3 -10.19 21.22 15.29
CA PHE A 3 -8.80 21.67 15.43
C PHE A 3 -7.85 20.56 15.94
N ILE A 4 -8.29 19.79 16.94
CA ILE A 4 -7.53 18.66 17.48
C ILE A 4 -7.32 17.58 16.39
N ARG A 5 -8.36 17.25 15.63
CA ARG A 5 -8.29 16.26 14.54
C ARG A 5 -7.37 16.72 13.41
N TRP A 6 -7.40 18.01 13.08
CA TRP A 6 -6.51 18.63 12.09
C TRP A 6 -5.05 18.65 12.54
N PHE A 7 -4.77 19.01 13.80
CA PHE A 7 -3.43 19.08 14.35
C PHE A 7 -2.80 17.67 14.52
N LEU A 8 -3.57 16.71 15.05
CA LEU A 8 -3.16 15.31 15.14
C LEU A 8 -2.85 14.72 13.76
N GLY A 9 -3.66 15.01 12.75
CA GLY A 9 -3.40 14.58 11.37
C GLY A 9 -2.07 15.10 10.84
N ARG A 10 -1.77 16.39 11.05
CA ARG A 10 -0.49 17.00 10.62
C ARG A 10 0.72 16.42 11.36
N ILE A 11 0.61 16.18 12.67
CA ILE A 11 1.68 15.53 13.44
C ILE A 11 1.94 14.12 12.91
N ILE A 12 0.90 13.32 12.67
CA ILE A 12 1.05 11.97 12.12
C ILE A 12 1.75 11.99 10.75
N LEU A 13 1.39 12.94 9.87
CA LEU A 13 2.03 13.09 8.56
C LEU A 13 3.51 13.48 8.67
N LEU A 14 3.82 14.46 9.54
CA LEU A 14 5.20 14.90 9.79
C LEU A 14 6.07 13.77 10.37
N LEU A 15 5.58 13.07 11.40
CA LEU A 15 6.27 11.92 11.97
C LEU A 15 6.46 10.79 10.95
N ASN A 16 5.48 10.57 10.06
CA ASN A 16 5.61 9.55 9.04
C ASN A 16 6.71 9.88 8.00
N ALA A 17 6.87 11.16 7.67
CA ALA A 17 7.94 11.61 6.79
C ALA A 17 9.33 11.46 7.43
N VAL A 18 9.48 11.92 8.68
CA VAL A 18 10.77 11.88 9.40
C VAL A 18 11.23 10.44 9.71
N PHE A 19 10.31 9.57 10.12
CA PHE A 19 10.62 8.20 10.52
C PHE A 19 10.36 7.16 9.41
N SER A 20 10.35 7.58 8.14
CA SER A 20 10.23 6.63 7.04
C SER A 20 11.52 5.82 6.86
N PRO A 21 11.43 4.49 6.66
CA PRO A 21 12.60 3.68 6.40
C PRO A 21 13.23 4.07 5.06
N ARG A 22 14.54 3.89 4.93
CA ARG A 22 15.22 4.00 3.63
C ARG A 22 14.92 2.74 2.80
N PRO A 23 14.71 2.88 1.48
CA PRO A 23 14.57 1.72 0.61
C PRO A 23 15.90 0.96 0.48
N VAL A 24 15.80 -0.37 0.36
CA VAL A 24 16.91 -1.23 -0.06
C VAL A 24 17.41 -0.77 -1.43
N LYS A 25 18.72 -0.64 -1.59
CA LYS A 25 19.36 -0.32 -2.86
C LYS A 25 19.61 -1.61 -3.63
N ARG A 26 19.21 -1.66 -4.89
CA ARG A 26 19.46 -2.76 -5.82
C ARG A 26 20.12 -2.21 -7.09
N GLU A 27 20.75 -3.09 -7.83
CA GLU A 27 21.17 -2.80 -9.20
C GLU A 27 19.95 -2.39 -10.06
N ALA A 28 20.17 -1.50 -11.02
CA ALA A 28 19.10 -0.87 -11.78
C ALA A 28 18.21 -1.91 -12.50
N ASP A 29 18.82 -2.93 -13.11
CA ASP A 29 18.09 -3.97 -13.82
C ASP A 29 17.25 -4.84 -12.86
N VAL A 30 17.79 -5.15 -11.68
CA VAL A 30 17.06 -5.93 -10.65
C VAL A 30 15.86 -5.13 -10.14
N GLN A 31 16.03 -3.82 -9.90
CA GLN A 31 14.92 -2.96 -9.49
C GLN A 31 13.86 -2.86 -10.58
N ARG A 32 14.26 -2.74 -11.85
CA ARG A 32 13.33 -2.69 -12.99
C ARG A 32 12.50 -3.97 -13.10
N GLN A 33 13.12 -5.13 -12.93
CA GLN A 33 12.40 -6.41 -12.94
C GLN A 33 11.41 -6.52 -11.77
N LEU A 34 11.81 -6.02 -10.59
CA LEU A 34 10.92 -5.96 -9.43
C LEU A 34 9.72 -5.05 -9.69
N ASP A 35 9.95 -3.85 -10.24
CA ASP A 35 8.89 -2.89 -10.57
C ASP A 35 7.91 -3.46 -11.60
N LEU A 36 8.40 -4.21 -12.60
CA LEU A 36 7.54 -4.91 -13.57
C LEU A 36 6.68 -5.97 -12.88
N ARG A 37 7.25 -6.74 -11.94
CA ARG A 37 6.51 -7.76 -11.18
C ARG A 37 5.48 -7.18 -10.23
N THR A 38 5.68 -5.95 -9.74
CA THR A 38 4.73 -5.26 -8.84
C THR A 38 3.78 -4.31 -9.55
N ALA A 39 3.88 -4.14 -10.87
CA ALA A 39 3.05 -3.21 -11.65
C ALA A 39 1.55 -3.56 -11.61
N ASN A 40 1.22 -4.84 -11.41
CA ASN A 40 -0.15 -5.34 -11.33
C ASN A 40 -0.74 -5.31 -9.91
N LEU A 41 -0.07 -4.63 -8.99
CA LEU A 41 -0.53 -4.47 -7.61
C LEU A 41 -1.04 -3.06 -7.37
N SER A 42 -2.14 -2.94 -6.62
CA SER A 42 -2.64 -1.66 -6.13
C SER A 42 -3.01 -1.75 -4.66
N LEU A 43 -2.52 -0.81 -3.84
CA LEU A 43 -2.87 -0.71 -2.42
C LEU A 43 -3.96 0.35 -2.22
N TYR A 44 -5.16 -0.11 -1.88
CA TYR A 44 -6.24 0.74 -1.40
C TYR A 44 -5.98 1.16 0.03
N GLN A 45 -5.97 2.46 0.27
CA GLN A 45 -5.48 3.03 1.52
C GLN A 45 -6.19 4.33 1.90
N PHE A 46 -6.12 4.69 3.19
CA PHE A 46 -6.38 6.05 3.64
C PHE A 46 -5.07 6.65 4.13
N GLU A 47 -4.80 7.90 3.74
CA GLU A 47 -3.51 8.55 4.00
C GLU A 47 -3.11 8.52 5.49
N ALA A 48 -4.06 8.83 6.38
CA ALA A 48 -3.86 8.92 7.83
C ALA A 48 -4.11 7.59 8.60
N CYS A 49 -4.34 6.47 7.91
CA CYS A 49 -4.59 5.18 8.58
C CYS A 49 -3.28 4.55 9.06
N PRO A 50 -3.14 4.20 10.37
CA PRO A 50 -1.90 3.64 10.91
C PRO A 50 -1.54 2.28 10.28
N PHE A 51 -2.53 1.45 9.98
CA PHE A 51 -2.31 0.16 9.31
C PHE A 51 -1.87 0.35 7.85
N CYS A 52 -2.39 1.36 7.15
CA CYS A 52 -1.93 1.70 5.80
C CYS A 52 -0.49 2.23 5.84
N VAL A 53 -0.15 3.07 6.83
CA VAL A 53 1.22 3.54 7.05
C VAL A 53 2.17 2.36 7.28
N LYS A 54 1.76 1.35 8.06
CA LYS A 54 2.53 0.12 8.30
C LYS A 54 2.89 -0.58 6.98
N VAL A 55 1.91 -0.81 6.10
CA VAL A 55 2.13 -1.44 4.79
C VAL A 55 3.04 -0.58 3.91
N ARG A 56 2.76 0.72 3.79
CA ARG A 56 3.60 1.65 2.99
C ARG A 56 5.06 1.71 3.47
N ARG A 57 5.29 1.57 4.77
CA ARG A 57 6.65 1.51 5.33
C ARG A 57 7.35 0.20 4.96
N SER A 58 6.66 -0.94 4.95
CA SER A 58 7.24 -2.20 4.44
C SER A 58 7.54 -2.08 2.94
N MET A 59 6.59 -1.59 2.13
CA MET A 59 6.81 -1.32 0.70
C MET A 59 8.04 -0.44 0.48
N ARG A 60 8.12 0.70 1.17
CA ARG A 60 9.27 1.61 1.07
C ARG A 60 10.57 0.93 1.49
N ARG A 61 10.59 0.24 2.63
CA ARG A 61 11.79 -0.48 3.12
C ARG A 61 12.29 -1.46 2.06
N ASN A 62 11.38 -2.20 1.45
CA ASN A 62 11.69 -3.23 0.47
C ASN A 62 11.84 -2.69 -0.96
N GLY A 63 11.70 -1.38 -1.18
CA GLY A 63 11.80 -0.76 -2.50
C GLY A 63 10.72 -1.25 -3.49
N LEU A 64 9.52 -1.57 -2.99
CA LEU A 64 8.40 -2.00 -3.82
C LEU A 64 7.65 -0.79 -4.36
N ASN A 65 7.60 -0.67 -5.69
CA ASN A 65 6.81 0.36 -6.37
C ASN A 65 5.41 -0.17 -6.69
N ILE A 66 4.47 0.09 -5.80
CA ILE A 66 3.06 -0.34 -5.90
C ILE A 66 2.17 0.89 -5.87
N GLU A 67 1.18 0.91 -6.76
CA GLU A 67 0.22 2.01 -6.89
C GLU A 67 -0.57 2.22 -5.58
N LEU A 68 -0.77 3.48 -5.18
CA LEU A 68 -1.59 3.83 -4.02
C LEU A 68 -2.93 4.40 -4.47
N ARG A 69 -4.03 3.78 -4.07
CA ARG A 69 -5.40 4.21 -4.37
C ARG A 69 -6.08 4.74 -3.11
N ASP A 70 -6.33 6.05 -3.04
CA ASP A 70 -6.96 6.68 -1.86
C ASP A 70 -8.49 6.60 -1.94
N ALA A 71 -9.07 5.56 -1.36
CA ALA A 71 -10.51 5.31 -1.32
C ALA A 71 -11.28 6.25 -0.37
N LYS A 72 -10.62 7.23 0.26
CA LYS A 72 -11.28 8.30 1.01
C LYS A 72 -11.43 9.58 0.19
N LYS A 73 -10.49 9.85 -0.72
CA LYS A 73 -10.48 11.07 -1.53
C LYS A 73 -11.07 10.87 -2.92
N VAL A 74 -11.00 9.65 -3.45
CA VAL A 74 -11.42 9.33 -4.82
C VAL A 74 -12.57 8.34 -4.75
N GLU A 75 -13.77 8.76 -5.16
CA GLU A 75 -14.97 7.92 -5.13
C GLU A 75 -14.81 6.68 -6.02
N LEU A 76 -14.17 6.81 -7.18
CA LEU A 76 -13.89 5.67 -8.07
C LEU A 76 -13.15 4.53 -7.34
N HIS A 77 -12.10 4.86 -6.58
CA HIS A 77 -11.37 3.84 -5.82
C HIS A 77 -12.20 3.27 -4.66
N ARG A 78 -13.10 4.08 -4.10
CA ARG A 78 -14.02 3.63 -3.05
C ARG A 78 -15.02 2.61 -3.60
N ASP A 79 -15.58 2.89 -4.76
CA ASP A 79 -16.53 2.03 -5.45
C ASP A 79 -15.86 0.74 -5.95
N GLU A 80 -14.67 0.82 -6.55
CA GLU A 80 -13.88 -0.36 -6.92
C GLU A 80 -13.61 -1.27 -5.73
N LEU A 81 -13.21 -0.69 -4.59
CA LEU A 81 -12.95 -1.44 -3.36
C LEU A 81 -14.23 -2.08 -2.80
N LEU A 82 -15.37 -1.39 -2.89
CA LEU A 82 -16.64 -1.94 -2.45
C LEU A 82 -17.10 -3.09 -3.34
N GLN A 83 -17.00 -2.93 -4.66
CA GLN A 83 -17.47 -3.90 -5.64
C GLN A 83 -16.57 -5.15 -5.69
N GLY A 84 -15.25 -4.96 -5.76
CA GLY A 84 -14.30 -6.07 -5.85
C GLY A 84 -13.91 -6.62 -4.48
N GLY A 85 -13.55 -5.75 -3.54
CA GLY A 85 -13.16 -6.14 -2.19
C GLY A 85 -14.32 -6.45 -1.24
N GLY A 86 -15.57 -6.20 -1.65
CA GLY A 86 -16.80 -6.47 -0.89
C GLY A 86 -17.09 -5.50 0.26
N ARG A 87 -16.15 -4.64 0.64
CA ARG A 87 -16.32 -3.64 1.72
C ARG A 87 -15.29 -2.51 1.62
N VAL A 88 -15.68 -1.30 2.01
CA VAL A 88 -14.76 -0.16 2.11
C VAL A 88 -13.94 -0.27 3.41
N LYS A 89 -12.99 -1.21 3.44
CA LYS A 89 -12.03 -1.40 4.54
C LYS A 89 -10.61 -1.27 4.00
N VAL A 90 -9.71 -0.63 4.75
CA VAL A 90 -8.30 -0.47 4.37
C VAL A 90 -7.37 -0.91 5.52
N PRO A 91 -6.13 -1.32 5.23
CA PRO A 91 -5.54 -1.50 3.90
C PRO A 91 -6.15 -2.71 3.17
N CYS A 92 -6.23 -2.62 1.84
CA CYS A 92 -6.58 -3.74 0.96
C CYS A 92 -5.62 -3.74 -0.23
N LEU A 93 -4.99 -4.89 -0.50
CA LEU A 93 -4.13 -5.09 -1.66
C LEU A 93 -4.95 -5.79 -2.75
N ARG A 94 -5.02 -5.16 -3.92
CA ARG A 94 -5.53 -5.78 -5.15
C ARG A 94 -4.35 -6.37 -5.91
N ILE A 95 -4.49 -7.61 -6.33
CA ILE A 95 -3.49 -8.40 -7.07
C ILE A 95 -4.15 -8.82 -8.38
N ASP A 96 -3.71 -8.24 -9.49
CA ASP A 96 -4.15 -8.63 -10.82
C ASP A 96 -3.22 -9.73 -11.34
N ASP A 97 -3.72 -10.96 -11.40
CA ASP A 97 -2.95 -12.11 -11.88
C ASP A 97 -2.80 -12.09 -13.41
N ALA A 98 -1.78 -12.78 -13.92
CA ALA A 98 -1.53 -12.86 -15.36
C ALA A 98 -2.67 -13.55 -16.12
N ASP A 99 -3.39 -14.45 -15.43
CA ASP A 99 -4.53 -15.20 -15.97
C ASP A 99 -5.84 -14.40 -15.98
N GLY A 100 -5.81 -13.13 -15.55
CA GLY A 100 -6.98 -12.24 -15.52
C GLY A 100 -7.81 -12.32 -14.23
N GLU A 101 -7.45 -13.21 -13.31
CA GLU A 101 -8.06 -13.31 -11.98
C GLU A 101 -7.64 -12.14 -11.08
N VAL A 102 -8.60 -11.52 -10.39
CA VAL A 102 -8.35 -10.40 -9.47
C VAL A 102 -8.54 -10.87 -8.03
N ARG A 103 -7.47 -10.85 -7.25
CA ARG A 103 -7.50 -11.20 -5.83
C ARG A 103 -7.43 -9.97 -4.94
N TRP A 104 -8.19 -10.00 -3.86
CA TRP A 104 -8.27 -8.93 -2.87
C TRP A 104 -7.82 -9.44 -1.51
N MET A 105 -6.76 -8.85 -0.96
CA MET A 105 -6.16 -9.25 0.31
C MET A 105 -6.35 -8.16 1.35
N TYR A 106 -6.93 -8.52 2.47
CA TYR A 106 -7.07 -7.67 3.65
C TYR A 106 -6.02 -8.01 4.70
N GLU A 107 -6.05 -7.26 5.79
CA GLU A 107 -5.17 -7.39 6.96
C GLU A 107 -3.74 -6.96 6.68
N SER A 108 -3.32 -5.90 7.39
CA SER A 108 -2.01 -5.27 7.13
C SER A 108 -0.82 -6.20 7.31
N SER A 109 -0.92 -7.19 8.21
CA SER A 109 0.15 -8.16 8.44
C SER A 109 0.23 -9.17 7.31
N ASP A 110 -0.90 -9.65 6.80
CA ASP A 110 -0.98 -10.63 5.72
C ASP A 110 -0.48 -10.01 4.41
N ILE A 111 -0.89 -8.76 4.13
CA ILE A 111 -0.38 -7.98 2.99
C ILE A 111 1.14 -7.85 3.05
N ILE A 112 1.70 -7.48 4.21
CA ILE A 112 3.16 -7.34 4.37
C ILE A 112 3.85 -8.69 4.15
N HIS A 113 3.33 -9.75 4.75
CA HIS A 113 3.89 -11.09 4.63
C HIS A 113 3.88 -11.55 3.17
N TYR A 114 2.77 -11.39 2.47
CA TYR A 114 2.63 -11.70 1.05
C TYR A 114 3.66 -10.95 0.20
N LEU A 115 3.80 -9.63 0.40
CA LEU A 115 4.75 -8.82 -0.35
C LEU A 115 6.20 -9.26 -0.12
N GLU A 116 6.55 -9.57 1.12
CA GLU A 116 7.90 -10.01 1.49
C GLU A 116 8.22 -11.40 0.94
N GLN A 117 7.32 -12.37 1.07
CA GLN A 117 7.52 -13.72 0.55
C GLN A 117 7.58 -13.76 -0.98
N THR A 118 6.71 -12.99 -1.66
CA THR A 118 6.55 -13.10 -3.11
C THR A 118 7.60 -12.30 -3.90
N TYR A 119 8.04 -11.16 -3.36
CA TYR A 119 8.84 -10.19 -4.11
C TYR A 119 10.19 -9.83 -3.47
N VAL A 120 10.44 -10.22 -2.21
CA VAL A 120 11.66 -9.81 -1.48
C VAL A 120 12.56 -10.99 -1.14
N GLN A 121 12.00 -12.11 -0.68
CA GLN A 121 12.75 -13.28 -0.19
C GLN A 121 13.06 -14.34 -1.28
N ALA A 122 13.14 -13.94 -2.55
CA ALA A 122 13.50 -14.84 -3.66
C ALA A 122 15.00 -14.77 -3.99
#